data_AF-A0A931QCI2-F1
#
_entry.id   AF-A0A931QCI2-F1
#
_cell.length_a   1.000
_cell.length_b   1.000
_cell.length_c   1.000
_cell.angle_alpha   90.00
_cell.angle_beta   90.00
_cell.angle_gamma   90.00
#
_symmetry.space_group_name_H-M   'P 1'
#
loop_
_entity.id
_entity.type
_entity.pdbx_description
1 polymer ?
#
loop_
_entity_poly.entity_id
_entity_poly.type
_entity_poly.pdbx_seq_one_letter_code
_entity_poly.pdbx_strand_id
1 'polypeptide(L)' 'RKGRPVPRALGDLPSITPESTALSKALRRYGFRFIGPTTAYAAMQSLGLVNDHLHGCHARTPCENDRRAAIVPRA' A
#
# COMPACT_ATOMS: atom_id res chain seq x y z
N ARG A 1 11.69 -6.80 7.68
CA ARG A 1 10.23 -6.96 7.50
C ARG A 1 10.00 -8.12 6.56
N LYS A 2 9.40 -9.25 6.98
CA LYS A 2 8.97 -10.28 6.02
C LYS A 2 7.90 -9.64 5.12
N GLY A 3 8.18 -9.53 3.83
CA GLY A 3 7.18 -9.05 2.87
C GLY A 3 6.02 -10.04 2.82
N ARG A 4 4.80 -9.54 2.66
CA ARG A 4 3.65 -10.41 2.36
C ARG A 4 3.92 -11.18 1.05
N PRO A 5 3.36 -12.39 0.91
CA PRO A 5 3.45 -13.14 -0.34
C PRO A 5 2.78 -12.36 -1.49
N VAL A 6 3.17 -12.72 -2.70
CA VAL A 6 2.57 -12.22 -3.94
C VAL A 6 1.11 -12.67 -4.01
N PRO A 7 0.12 -11.77 -4.13
CA PRO A 7 -1.26 -12.17 -4.35
C PRO A 7 -1.39 -12.84 -5.72
N ARG A 8 -2.13 -13.94 -5.81
CA ARG A 8 -2.41 -14.65 -7.07
C ARG A 8 -3.82 -14.34 -7.58
N ALA A 9 -4.73 -13.97 -6.69
CA ALA A 9 -6.09 -13.54 -7.00
C ALA A 9 -6.47 -12.30 -6.18
N LEU A 10 -7.53 -11.59 -6.62
CA LEU A 10 -8.06 -10.44 -5.89
C LEU A 10 -8.53 -10.79 -4.47
N GLY A 11 -9.02 -12.01 -4.25
CA GLY A 11 -9.42 -12.49 -2.92
C GLY A 11 -8.28 -12.66 -1.93
N ASP A 12 -7.02 -12.69 -2.38
CA ASP A 12 -5.85 -12.75 -1.51
C ASP A 12 -5.51 -11.39 -0.89
N LEU A 13 -6.12 -10.31 -1.42
CA LEU A 13 -5.91 -8.95 -0.95
C LEU A 13 -6.84 -8.65 0.23
N PRO A 14 -6.30 -8.21 1.38
CA PRO A 14 -7.15 -7.76 2.46
C PRO A 14 -7.84 -6.44 2.06
N SER A 15 -9.02 -6.16 2.62
CA SER A 15 -9.72 -4.89 2.41
C SER A 15 -9.11 -3.72 3.20
N ILE A 16 -8.42 -4.03 4.30
CA ILE A 16 -7.72 -3.09 5.19
C ILE A 16 -6.47 -3.75 5.79
N THR A 17 -5.52 -2.95 6.26
CA THR A 17 -4.35 -3.43 7.01
C THR A 17 -4.22 -2.69 8.35
N PRO A 18 -3.46 -3.23 9.32
CA PRO A 18 -3.11 -2.50 10.53
C PRO A 18 -2.47 -1.14 10.20
N GLU A 19 -1.58 -1.11 9.21
CA GLU A 19 -0.92 0.10 8.72
C GLU A 19 -1.91 1.10 8.10
N SER A 20 -2.86 0.64 7.28
CA SER A 20 -3.86 1.56 6.69
C SER A 20 -4.81 2.14 7.74
N THR A 21 -5.11 1.38 8.79
CA THR A 21 -5.87 1.86 9.94
C THR A 21 -5.10 2.94 10.71
N ALA A 22 -3.80 2.72 10.94
CA ALA A 22 -2.93 3.71 11.58
C ALA A 22 -2.81 4.98 10.73
N LEU A 23 -2.61 4.84 9.41
CA LEU A 23 -2.53 5.94 8.47
C LEU A 23 -3.83 6.75 8.43
N SER A 24 -4.98 6.08 8.32
CA SER A 24 -6.30 6.73 8.37
C SER A 24 -6.47 7.56 9.65
N LYS A 25 -6.10 7.02 10.82
CA LYS A 25 -6.13 7.76 12.09
C LYS A 25 -5.20 8.97 12.09
N ALA A 26 -3.97 8.83 11.59
CA ALA A 26 -3.00 9.92 11.51
C ALA A 26 -3.49 11.04 10.59
N LEU A 27 -3.93 10.71 9.37
CA LEU A 27 -4.43 11.68 8.40
C LEU A 27 -5.67 12.43 8.92
N ARG A 28 -6.58 11.74 9.62
CA ARG A 28 -7.72 12.40 10.27
C ARG A 28 -7.28 13.41 11.34
N ARG A 29 -6.21 13.14 12.09
CA ARG A 29 -5.63 14.10 13.05
C ARG A 29 -5.04 15.33 12.36
N TYR A 30 -4.55 15.17 11.13
CA TYR A 30 -4.10 16.27 10.28
C TYR A 30 -5.24 16.97 9.51
N GLY A 31 -6.51 16.66 9.81
CA GLY A 31 -7.68 17.34 9.24
C GLY A 31 -8.22 16.75 7.95
N PHE A 32 -7.66 15.65 7.44
CA PHE A 32 -8.19 14.97 6.26
C PHE A 32 -9.58 14.36 6.54
N ARG A 33 -10.49 14.50 5.58
CA ARG A 33 -11.86 13.96 5.62
C ARG A 33 -12.02 12.82 4.61
N PHE A 34 -13.04 11.98 4.78
CA PHE A 34 -13.34 10.83 3.90
C PHE A 34 -12.21 9.80 3.74
N ILE A 35 -11.29 9.74 4.72
CA ILE A 35 -10.13 8.85 4.69
C ILE A 35 -10.28 7.71 5.70
N GLY A 36 -11.18 6.77 5.40
CA GLY A 36 -11.32 5.53 6.19
C GLY A 36 -10.14 4.55 5.97
N PRO A 37 -10.01 3.47 6.75
CA PRO A 37 -8.92 2.49 6.60
C PRO A 37 -8.83 1.85 5.20
N THR A 38 -9.96 1.63 4.52
CA THR A 38 -10.00 1.11 3.14
C THR A 38 -9.46 2.15 2.15
N THR A 39 -9.92 3.40 2.25
CA THR A 39 -9.41 4.49 1.41
C THR A 39 -7.92 4.74 1.63
N ALA A 40 -7.47 4.66 2.88
CA ALA A 40 -6.05 4.77 3.21
C ALA A 40 -5.24 3.61 2.63
N TYR A 41 -5.79 2.38 2.62
CA TYR A 41 -5.12 1.24 2.01
C TYR A 41 -5.04 1.36 0.49
N ALA A 42 -6.12 1.79 -0.16
CA ALA A 42 -6.12 2.10 -1.59
C ALA A 42 -5.08 3.17 -1.93
N ALA A 43 -4.98 4.23 -1.12
CA ALA A 43 -3.94 5.25 -1.28
C ALA A 43 -2.53 4.66 -1.14
N MET A 44 -2.30 3.76 -0.18
CA MET A 44 -1.01 3.06 -0.04
C MET A 44 -0.67 2.23 -1.28
N GLN A 45 -1.65 1.60 -1.91
CA GLN A 45 -1.46 0.84 -3.16
C GLN A 45 -1.14 1.79 -4.32
N SER A 46 -1.90 2.87 -4.50
CA SER A 46 -1.73 3.84 -5.58
C SER A 46 -0.40 4.61 -5.50
N LEU A 47 0.07 4.90 -4.28
CA LEU A 47 1.32 5.63 -4.05
C LEU A 47 2.56 4.72 -4.02
N GLY A 48 2.41 3.41 -4.23
CA GLY A 48 3.52 2.47 -4.18
C GLY A 48 4.06 2.19 -2.77
N LEU A 49 3.37 2.63 -1.71
CA LEU A 49 3.69 2.28 -0.31
C LEU A 49 3.49 0.80 -0.03
N VAL A 50 2.73 0.12 -0.87
CA VAL A 50 2.70 -1.34 -0.99
C VAL A 50 2.66 -1.74 -2.47
N ASN A 51 3.24 -2.89 -2.82
CA ASN A 51 3.11 -3.47 -4.16
C ASN A 51 2.12 -4.62 -4.11
N ASP A 52 0.93 -4.41 -4.68
CA ASP A 52 -0.19 -5.36 -4.68
C ASP A 52 -0.53 -5.93 -6.05
N HIS A 53 0.31 -5.66 -7.04
CA HIS A 53 0.13 -6.26 -8.35
C HIS A 53 0.12 -7.79 -8.22
N LEU A 54 -0.89 -8.41 -8.84
CA LEU A 54 -1.05 -9.87 -8.86
C LEU A 54 0.13 -10.56 -9.52
N HIS A 55 0.31 -11.84 -9.21
CA HIS A 55 1.25 -12.71 -9.89
C HIS A 55 1.02 -12.67 -11.41
N GLY A 56 2.08 -12.39 -12.18
CA GLY A 56 2.01 -12.29 -13.64
C GLY A 56 1.56 -10.92 -14.19
N CYS A 57 1.22 -9.95 -13.34
CA CYS A 57 0.92 -8.60 -13.80
C CYS A 57 2.18 -7.94 -14.41
N HIS A 58 2.06 -7.41 -15.62
CA HIS A 58 3.16 -6.79 -16.37
C HIS A 58 3.82 -5.62 -15.62
N ALA A 59 3.03 -4.85 -14.85
CA ALA A 59 3.51 -3.68 -14.11
C ALA A 59 4.24 -4.04 -12.81
N ARG A 60 4.15 -5.29 -12.35
CA ARG A 60 4.64 -5.69 -11.02
C ARG A 60 6.13 -5.48 -10.82
N THR A 61 6.94 -5.98 -11.77
CA THR A 61 8.40 -5.89 -11.72
C THR A 61 8.88 -4.44 -11.89
N PRO A 62 8.39 -3.67 -12.89
CA PRO A 62 8.68 -2.24 -12.98
C PRO A 62 8.34 -1.49 -11.68
N CYS A 63 7.13 -1.65 -11.14
CA CYS A 63 6.72 -0.96 -9.91
C CYS A 63 7.55 -1.38 -8.68
N GLU A 64 7.96 -2.65 -8.58
CA GLU A 64 8.84 -3.10 -7.50
C GLU A 64 10.23 -2.46 -7.60
N ASN A 65 10.75 -2.30 -8.81
CA ASN A 65 12.04 -1.64 -9.04
C ASN A 65 11.97 -0.16 -8.67
N ASP A 66 10.95 0.56 -9.11
CA ASP A 66 10.75 1.98 -8.78
C ASP A 66 10.63 2.19 -7.27
N ARG A 67 9.84 1.34 -6.61
CA ARG A 67 9.64 1.36 -5.15
C ARG A 67 10.91 1.06 -4.37
N ARG A 68 11.81 0.22 -4.89
CA ARG A 68 13.13 -0.06 -4.28
C ARG A 68 14.13 1.07 -4.52
N ALA A 69 14.04 1.74 -5.67
CA ALA A 69 14.87 2.89 -6.00
C ALA A 69 14.43 4.16 -5.26
N ALA A 70 13.17 4.22 -4.80
CA ALA A 70 12.64 5.35 -4.06
C ALA A 70 13.46 5.64 -2.79
N ILE A 71 14.05 6.83 -2.73
CA ILE A 71 14.76 7.32 -1.55
C ILE A 71 13.70 7.68 -0.51
N VAL A 72 13.59 6.89 0.55
CA VAL A 72 12.76 7.22 1.71
C VAL A 72 13.63 8.01 2.67
N PRO A 73 13.37 9.32 2.90
CA PRO A 73 14.09 10.08 3.90
C PRO A 73 13.92 9.39 5.26
N ARG A 74 15.02 9.05 5.91
CA ARG A 74 14.98 8.58 7.29
C ARG A 74 14.86 9.81 8.18
N ALA A 75 13.79 9.87 8.96
CA ALA A 75 13.68 10.77 10.10
C ALA A 75 14.52 10.25 11.26
#